data_AF-A0A7W7XFC6-F1
#
_entry.id   AF-A0A7W7XFC6-F1
#
_cell.length_a   1.000
_cell.length_b   1.000
_cell.length_c   1.000
_cell.angle_alpha   90.00
_cell.angle_beta   90.00
_cell.angle_gamma   90.00
#
_symmetry.space_group_name_H-M   'P 1'
#
loop_
_entity.id
_entity.type
_entity.pdbx_description
1 polymer ?
#
loop_
_entity_poly.entity_id
_entity_poly.type
_entity_poly.pdbx_seq_one_letter_code
_entity_poly.pdbx_strand_id
1 'polypeptide(L)'
;MNAAMNAEPTGPSSPLDPDALGAPLAHAFRLLQEPPAPPGERRPPAHRIRTDPEAVGEDLLKLVLTVVELLRQLIERQALRRVDSGDLTDAQEEELGATLLALHDRMTELCSEHGYTLEDLNLDLGPLGTLLPPAG
;
A
#
# COMPACT_ATOMS: atom_id res chain seq x y z
N MET A 1 5.03 -13.17 -70.42
CA MET A 1 5.75 -12.01 -69.86
C MET A 1 4.70 -10.96 -69.52
N ASN A 2 4.68 -10.54 -68.25
CA ASN A 2 3.72 -9.68 -67.49
C ASN A 2 3.25 -8.39 -68.21
N ALA A 3 2.21 -7.63 -67.85
CA ALA A 3 1.42 -7.41 -66.61
C ALA A 3 0.04 -6.83 -67.04
N ALA A 4 -1.11 -7.31 -66.57
CA ALA A 4 -1.79 -6.94 -65.31
C ALA A 4 -2.05 -5.43 -65.11
N MET A 5 -3.22 -4.99 -65.59
CA MET A 5 -4.21 -4.18 -64.89
C MET A 5 -3.88 -3.86 -63.42
N ASN A 6 -3.75 -2.59 -63.06
CA ASN A 6 -3.83 -2.13 -61.67
C ASN A 6 -4.75 -0.93 -61.60
N ALA A 7 -5.91 -1.17 -60.99
CA ALA A 7 -6.80 -0.15 -60.45
C ALA A 7 -6.10 0.51 -59.26
N GLU A 8 -6.11 1.83 -59.20
CA GLU A 8 -5.79 2.54 -57.96
C GLU A 8 -6.90 2.30 -56.93
N PRO A 9 -6.58 1.85 -55.71
CA PRO A 9 -7.52 1.90 -54.61
C PRO A 9 -7.60 3.33 -54.07
N THR A 10 -8.81 3.90 -54.08
CA THR A 10 -9.17 5.10 -53.32
C THR A 10 -8.84 4.86 -51.85
N GLY A 11 -7.76 5.44 -51.35
CA GLY A 11 -7.49 5.49 -49.92
C GLY A 11 -8.45 6.47 -49.25
N PRO A 12 -9.14 6.10 -48.15
CA PRO A 12 -9.74 7.10 -47.29
C PRO A 12 -8.63 7.78 -46.49
N SER A 13 -8.19 8.95 -46.96
CA SER A 13 -7.44 9.91 -46.14
C SER A 13 -8.40 10.52 -45.12
N SER A 14 -8.66 9.81 -44.02
CA SER A 14 -9.33 10.41 -42.87
C SER A 14 -8.28 11.12 -42.02
N PRO A 15 -8.43 12.42 -41.71
CA PRO A 15 -7.57 13.07 -40.75
C PRO A 15 -7.73 12.34 -39.42
N LEU A 16 -6.60 11.96 -38.81
CA LEU A 16 -6.57 11.42 -37.46
C LEU A 16 -7.04 12.52 -36.52
N ASP A 17 -8.33 12.49 -36.21
CA ASP A 17 -8.95 13.32 -35.19
C ASP A 17 -8.38 12.88 -33.82
N PRO A 18 -7.68 13.77 -33.08
CA PRO A 18 -7.06 13.41 -31.81
C PRO A 18 -8.07 12.98 -30.74
N ASP A 19 -9.34 13.41 -30.85
CA ASP A 19 -10.42 12.96 -29.96
C ASP A 19 -10.98 11.59 -30.35
N ALA A 20 -10.82 11.17 -31.62
CA ALA A 20 -11.24 9.85 -32.09
C ALA A 20 -10.32 8.71 -31.62
N LEU A 21 -9.09 9.02 -31.19
CA LEU A 21 -8.21 8.06 -30.52
C LEU A 21 -8.65 7.78 -29.07
N GLY A 22 -9.39 8.70 -28.44
CA GLY A 22 -9.81 8.60 -27.05
C GLY A 22 -10.84 7.48 -26.80
N ALA A 23 -11.83 7.34 -27.68
CA ALA A 23 -12.91 6.36 -27.49
C ALA A 23 -12.47 4.89 -27.68
N PRO A 24 -11.69 4.53 -28.71
CA PRO A 24 -11.13 3.18 -28.87
C PRO A 24 -10.10 2.85 -27.79
N LEU A 25 -9.29 3.83 -27.37
CA LEU A 25 -8.32 3.62 -26.29
C LEU A 25 -9.01 3.44 -24.93
N ALA A 26 -10.06 4.23 -24.64
CA ALA A 26 -10.90 4.05 -23.46
C ALA A 26 -11.65 2.71 -23.48
N HIS A 27 -12.04 2.23 -24.67
CA HIS A 27 -12.63 0.92 -24.82
C HIS A 27 -11.61 -0.21 -24.63
N ALA A 28 -10.41 -0.07 -25.18
CA ALA A 28 -9.30 -1.00 -24.98
C ALA A 28 -8.85 -1.06 -23.50
N PHE A 29 -8.85 0.07 -22.79
CA PHE A 29 -8.58 0.12 -21.36
C PHE A 29 -9.66 -0.61 -20.54
N ARG A 30 -10.92 -0.56 -20.98
CA ARG A 30 -12.02 -1.32 -20.38
C ARG A 30 -11.91 -2.83 -20.66
N LEU A 31 -11.33 -3.22 -21.78
CA LEU A 31 -11.11 -4.63 -22.14
C LEU A 31 -9.88 -5.22 -21.44
N LEU A 32 -8.85 -4.43 -21.14
CA LEU A 32 -7.81 -4.81 -20.19
C LEU A 32 -8.34 -4.92 -18.74
N GLN A 33 -9.54 -4.40 -18.48
CA GLN A 33 -10.32 -4.58 -17.26
C GLN A 33 -11.51 -5.53 -17.47
N GLU A 34 -11.24 -6.76 -17.89
CA GLU A 34 -12.25 -7.82 -17.92
C GLU A 34 -12.22 -8.64 -16.60
N PRO A 35 -13.25 -9.44 -16.28
CA PRO A 35 -14.61 -9.16 -15.76
C PRO A 35 -14.73 -9.54 -14.25
N PRO A 36 -15.89 -9.35 -13.56
CA PRO A 36 -15.99 -9.68 -12.13
C PRO A 36 -15.80 -11.18 -11.90
N ALA A 37 -14.92 -11.51 -10.95
CA ALA A 37 -14.74 -12.86 -10.42
C ALA A 37 -16.09 -13.44 -9.93
N PRO A 38 -16.27 -14.78 -9.98
CA PRO A 38 -17.50 -15.43 -9.53
C PRO A 38 -17.86 -15.00 -8.09
N PRO A 39 -19.16 -14.95 -7.72
CA PRO A 39 -19.55 -14.57 -6.37
C PRO A 39 -19.15 -15.68 -5.40
N GLY A 40 -17.95 -15.53 -4.84
CA GLY A 40 -17.35 -16.43 -3.87
C GLY A 40 -16.08 -15.77 -3.38
N GLU A 41 -16.20 -15.15 -2.20
CA GLU A 41 -15.17 -14.38 -1.51
C GLU A 41 -14.84 -13.02 -2.16
N ARG A 42 -15.63 -12.01 -1.78
CA ARG A 42 -15.20 -10.61 -1.82
C ARG A 42 -13.93 -10.48 -0.96
N ARG A 43 -12.76 -10.75 -1.52
CA ARG A 43 -11.50 -10.30 -0.94
C ARG A 43 -11.47 -8.78 -1.16
N PRO A 44 -11.41 -7.96 -0.09
CA PRO A 44 -11.32 -6.52 -0.29
C PRO A 44 -10.11 -6.24 -1.19
N PRO A 45 -10.22 -5.31 -2.14
CA PRO A 45 -9.08 -4.95 -2.97
C PRO A 45 -7.94 -4.53 -2.04
N ALA A 46 -6.75 -5.10 -2.23
CA ALA A 46 -5.53 -4.61 -1.61
C ALA A 46 -5.57 -3.08 -1.65
N HIS A 47 -5.39 -2.46 -0.49
CA HIS A 47 -5.53 -1.03 -0.28
C HIS A 47 -4.55 -0.31 -1.21
N ARG A 48 -4.98 -0.06 -2.46
CA ARG A 48 -4.24 0.80 -3.39
C ARG A 48 -4.29 2.15 -2.72
N ILE A 49 -3.11 2.61 -2.27
CA ILE A 49 -2.88 3.99 -1.84
C ILE A 49 -3.63 4.86 -2.84
N ARG A 50 -4.71 5.46 -2.37
CA ARG A 50 -5.71 6.08 -3.22
C ARG A 50 -5.10 7.46 -3.48
N THR A 51 -4.40 7.60 -4.60
CA THR A 51 -3.69 8.84 -4.97
C THR A 51 -4.69 9.94 -5.35
N ASP A 52 -5.52 10.34 -4.40
CA ASP A 52 -6.16 11.64 -4.36
C ASP A 52 -5.16 12.61 -3.71
N PRO A 53 -4.69 13.67 -4.40
CA PRO A 53 -3.67 14.57 -3.88
C PRO A 53 -4.00 15.19 -2.51
N GLU A 54 -5.27 15.27 -2.11
CA GLU A 54 -5.65 15.68 -0.75
C GLU A 54 -5.52 14.54 0.29
N ALA A 55 -5.66 13.28 -0.10
CA ALA A 55 -5.58 12.10 0.78
C ALA A 55 -4.16 11.49 0.88
N VAL A 56 -3.28 11.76 -0.09
CA VAL A 56 -1.90 11.21 -0.10
C VAL A 56 -1.11 11.59 1.15
N GLY A 57 -1.35 12.79 1.70
CA GLY A 57 -0.69 13.23 2.94
C GLY A 57 -1.05 12.35 4.14
N GLU A 58 -2.33 12.05 4.31
CA GLU A 58 -2.84 11.18 5.37
C GLU A 58 -2.37 9.72 5.19
N ASP A 59 -2.43 9.20 3.95
CA ASP A 59 -1.96 7.85 3.63
C ASP A 59 -0.45 7.70 3.90
N LEU A 60 0.35 8.71 3.58
CA LEU A 60 1.80 8.71 3.85
C LEU A 60 2.09 8.80 5.35
N LEU A 61 1.37 9.65 6.08
CA LEU A 61 1.50 9.74 7.53
C LEU A 61 1.21 8.38 8.18
N LYS A 62 0.09 7.76 7.80
CA LYS A 62 -0.28 6.43 8.28
C LYS A 62 0.81 5.40 7.98
N LEU A 63 1.39 5.43 6.77
CA LEU A 63 2.51 4.54 6.42
C LEU A 63 3.73 4.76 7.33
N VAL A 64 4.12 6.01 7.56
CA VAL A 64 5.25 6.33 8.45
C VAL A 64 4.97 5.86 9.88
N LEU A 65 3.79 6.15 10.42
CA LEU A 65 3.39 5.69 11.75
C LEU A 65 3.41 4.15 11.85
N THR A 66 2.97 3.47 10.80
CA THR A 66 3.02 2.00 10.71
C THR A 66 4.45 1.47 10.76
N VAL A 67 5.39 2.09 10.02
CA VAL A 67 6.80 1.69 10.01
C VAL A 67 7.44 1.91 11.39
N VAL A 68 7.13 3.03 12.04
CA VAL A 68 7.64 3.30 13.40
C VAL A 68 7.09 2.29 14.39
N GLU A 69 5.80 1.95 14.32
CA GLU A 69 5.19 0.93 15.18
C GLU A 69 5.82 -0.45 14.95
N LEU A 70 6.08 -0.83 13.69
CA LEU A 70 6.80 -2.08 13.38
C LEU A 70 8.18 -2.10 14.05
N LEU A 71 8.94 -1.01 13.94
CA LEU A 71 10.26 -0.91 14.57
C LEU A 71 10.17 -0.99 16.10
N ARG A 72 9.18 -0.34 16.73
CA ARG A 72 8.91 -0.45 18.17
C ARG A 72 8.74 -1.92 18.58
N GLN A 73 7.87 -2.66 17.89
CA GLN A 73 7.62 -4.07 18.19
C GLN A 73 8.84 -4.97 17.96
N LEU A 74 9.67 -4.67 16.96
CA LEU A 74 10.90 -5.42 16.70
C LEU A 74 11.92 -5.19 17.81
N ILE A 75 12.10 -3.93 18.24
CA ILE A 75 12.98 -3.57 19.35
C ILE A 75 12.49 -4.22 20.64
N GLU A 76 11.19 -4.17 20.92
CA GLU A 76 10.58 -4.83 22.08
C GLU A 76 10.83 -6.35 22.08
N ARG A 77 10.57 -7.03 20.96
CA ARG A 77 10.87 -8.46 20.84
C ARG A 77 12.35 -8.77 21.03
N GLN A 78 13.24 -7.89 20.57
CA GLN A 78 14.68 -8.08 20.77
C GLN A 78 15.10 -7.80 22.21
N ALA A 79 14.48 -6.82 22.87
CA ALA A 79 14.66 -6.52 24.28
C ALA A 79 14.33 -7.77 25.11
N LEU A 80 13.14 -8.34 24.92
CA LEU A 80 12.71 -9.56 25.61
C LEU A 80 13.70 -10.71 25.41
N ARG A 81 14.15 -10.95 24.18
CA ARG A 81 15.16 -11.99 23.92
C ARG A 81 16.48 -11.75 24.67
N ARG A 82 16.90 -10.49 24.84
CA ARG A 82 18.13 -10.13 25.54
C ARG A 82 18.00 -10.26 27.07
N VAL A 83 16.81 -9.96 27.59
CA VAL A 83 16.46 -10.23 29.00
C VAL A 83 16.52 -11.73 29.25
N ASP A 84 15.87 -12.52 28.40
CA ASP A 84 15.85 -13.99 28.53
C ASP A 84 17.24 -14.63 28.44
N SER A 85 18.16 -14.05 27.65
CA SER A 85 19.55 -14.51 27.55
C SER A 85 20.47 -13.97 28.65
N GLY A 86 20.01 -13.02 29.48
CA GLY A 86 20.82 -12.35 30.50
C GLY A 86 21.88 -11.41 29.92
N ASP A 87 21.65 -10.89 28.70
CA ASP A 87 22.57 -9.97 28.01
C ASP A 87 22.43 -8.51 28.49
N LEU A 88 21.52 -8.22 29.42
CA LEU A 88 21.26 -6.90 29.99
C LEU A 88 21.42 -6.94 31.52
N THR A 89 21.86 -5.82 32.10
CA THR A 89 21.80 -5.60 33.55
C THR A 89 20.42 -5.08 33.96
N ASP A 90 20.02 -5.28 35.21
CA ASP A 90 18.73 -4.80 35.75
C ASP A 90 18.46 -3.31 35.43
N ALA A 91 19.49 -2.46 35.54
CA ALA A 91 19.36 -1.04 35.23
C ALA A 91 19.13 -0.77 33.73
N GLN A 92 19.75 -1.56 32.85
CA GLN A 92 19.54 -1.46 31.40
C GLN A 92 18.15 -1.96 30.99
N GLU A 93 17.64 -2.99 31.67
CA GLU A 93 16.28 -3.48 31.45
C GLU A 93 15.24 -2.42 31.83
N GLU A 94 15.41 -1.78 32.99
CA GLU A 94 14.53 -0.71 33.45
C GLU A 94 14.57 0.50 32.51
N GLU A 95 15.76 0.96 32.11
CA GLU A 95 15.93 2.07 31.18
C GLU A 95 15.28 1.78 29.81
N LEU A 96 15.47 0.56 29.30
CA LEU A 96 14.90 0.12 28.03
C LEU A 96 13.37 0.05 28.10
N GLY A 97 12.83 -0.50 29.19
CA GLY A 97 11.39 -0.54 29.44
C GLY A 97 10.77 0.85 29.52
N ALA A 98 11.39 1.77 30.26
CA ALA A 98 10.94 3.16 30.38
C ALA A 98 10.96 3.87 29.01
N THR A 99 11.98 3.62 28.19
CA THR A 99 12.10 4.20 26.85
C THR A 99 11.00 3.68 25.91
N LEU A 100 10.72 2.37 25.95
CA LEU A 100 9.66 1.77 25.13
C LEU A 100 8.27 2.26 25.53
N LEU A 101 8.02 2.42 26.83
CA LEU A 101 6.77 2.98 27.35
C LEU A 101 6.59 4.43 26.89
N ALA A 102 7.61 5.27 27.04
CA ALA A 102 7.57 6.66 26.58
C ALA A 102 7.32 6.75 25.07
N LEU A 103 7.92 5.86 24.27
CA LEU A 103 7.66 5.79 22.83
C LEU A 103 6.21 5.37 22.52
N HIS A 104 5.66 4.39 23.26
CA HIS A 104 4.27 3.96 23.11
C HIS A 104 3.28 5.10 23.41
N ASP A 105 3.50 5.87 24.48
CA ASP A 105 2.66 7.00 24.83
C ASP A 105 2.68 8.08 23.76
N ARG A 106 3.87 8.41 23.23
CA ARG A 106 4.03 9.38 22.13
C ARG A 106 3.38 8.92 20.84
N MET A 107 3.48 7.64 20.52
CA MET A 107 2.80 7.06 19.36
C MET A 107 1.29 7.15 19.50
N THR A 108 0.75 6.86 20.69
CA THR A 108 -0.68 6.95 20.98
C THR A 108 -1.20 8.38 20.87
N GLU A 109 -0.43 9.36 21.38
CA GLU A 109 -0.71 10.79 21.24
C GLU A 109 -0.76 11.22 19.77
N LEU A 110 0.30 10.91 18.99
CA LEU A 110 0.38 11.20 17.56
C LEU A 110 -0.76 10.54 16.76
N CYS A 111 -1.08 9.27 17.03
CA CYS A 111 -2.19 8.61 16.35
C CYS A 111 -3.51 9.33 16.65
N SER A 112 -3.75 9.70 17.92
CA SER A 112 -4.98 10.38 18.34
C SER A 112 -5.14 11.76 17.69
N GLU A 113 -4.06 12.52 17.55
CA GLU A 113 -4.05 13.83 16.85
C GLU A 113 -4.51 13.72 15.39
N HIS A 114 -4.27 12.57 14.76
CA HIS A 114 -4.60 12.29 13.37
C HIS A 114 -5.80 11.34 13.20
N GLY A 115 -6.54 11.05 14.28
CA GLY A 115 -7.76 10.24 14.23
C GLY A 115 -7.51 8.74 14.02
N TYR A 116 -6.32 8.25 14.32
CA TYR A 116 -5.94 6.85 14.29
C TYR A 116 -5.82 6.27 15.70
N THR A 117 -6.01 4.97 15.82
CA THR A 117 -5.53 4.14 16.93
C THR A 117 -4.27 3.38 16.50
N LEU A 118 -3.56 2.77 17.45
CA LEU A 118 -2.42 1.91 17.11
C LEU A 118 -2.86 0.71 16.28
N GLU A 119 -4.05 0.19 16.54
CA GLU A 119 -4.66 -0.91 15.80
C GLU A 119 -4.92 -0.54 14.33
N ASP A 120 -5.25 0.73 14.05
CA ASP A 120 -5.50 1.22 12.70
C ASP A 120 -4.24 1.26 11.82
N LEU A 121 -3.06 1.27 12.44
CA LEU A 121 -1.78 1.28 11.72
C LEU A 121 -1.51 -0.03 10.99
N ASN A 122 -2.23 -1.12 11.28
CA ASN A 122 -1.92 -2.38 10.62
C ASN A 122 -2.37 -2.38 9.15
N LEU A 123 -1.43 -2.13 8.24
CA LEU A 123 -1.67 -2.11 6.81
C LEU A 123 -1.81 -3.52 6.23
N ASP A 124 -2.88 -3.76 5.47
CA ASP A 124 -3.06 -4.96 4.66
C ASP A 124 -2.35 -4.81 3.30
N LEU A 125 -1.32 -5.62 3.10
CA LEU A 125 -0.53 -5.68 1.87
C LEU A 125 -1.07 -6.72 0.88
N GLY A 126 -2.25 -7.29 1.13
CA GLY A 126 -2.92 -8.27 0.28
C GLY A 126 -2.26 -9.65 0.39
N PRO A 127 -1.63 -10.19 -0.68
CA PRO A 127 -1.02 -11.52 -0.65
C PRO A 127 0.11 -11.68 0.38
N LEU A 128 0.75 -10.58 0.79
CA LEU A 128 1.82 -10.57 1.79
C LEU A 128 1.28 -10.56 3.23
N GLY A 129 -0.04 -10.43 3.42
CA GLY A 129 -0.67 -10.29 4.73
C GLY A 129 -0.54 -8.89 5.31
N THR A 130 -0.67 -8.78 6.62
CA THR A 130 -0.61 -7.51 7.34
C THR A 130 0.82 -7.14 7.73
N LEU A 131 1.16 -5.85 7.73
CA LEU A 131 2.52 -5.39 7.98
C LEU A 131 2.95 -5.55 9.44
N LEU A 132 2.05 -5.29 10.39
CA LEU A 132 2.33 -5.47 11.81
C LEU A 132 2.04 -6.93 12.22
N PRO A 133 2.99 -7.59 12.91
CA PRO A 133 2.73 -8.86 13.57
C PRO A 133 1.59 -8.74 14.59
N PRO A 134 0.91 -9.84 14.94
CA PRO A 134 -0.05 -9.83 16.02
C PRO A 134 0.62 -9.33 17.31
N ALA A 135 -0.10 -8.50 18.07
CA ALA A 135 0.29 -8.16 19.43
C ALA A 135 0.44 -9.47 20.21
N GLY A 136 1.66 -9.72 20.68
CA GLY A 136 2.06 -10.97 21.35
C GLY A 136 1.60 -11.01 22.79
#